data_AF-A0A8S3ZRK3-F1
#
_entry.id   AF-A0A8S3ZRK3-F1
#
_cell.length_a   1.000
_cell.length_b   1.000
_cell.length_c   1.000
_cell.angle_alpha   90.00
_cell.angle_beta   90.00
_cell.angle_gamma   90.00
#
_symmetry.space_group_name_H-M   'P 1'
#
loop_
_entity.id
_entity.type
_entity.pdbx_description
1 polymer ?
#
loop_
_entity_poly.entity_id
_entity_poly.type
_entity_poly.pdbx_seq_one_letter_code
_entity_poly.pdbx_strand_id
1 'polypeptide(L)'
;KETMNKSLYTTKEEKSLGAAIIDEAVVEIFMYVMVSGLCQLINLFGIVTNIFNIICFVKQGFKDTVNISLLGLSISDLCCLITMMCTCILLMPALMNADLPFGSFEVMYLVSALPHLDFTRASSCITAMITLTKCISVVDPLR
;
A
#
# COMPACT_ATOMS: atom_id res chain seq x y z
N LYS A 1 5.25 38.60 -17.92
CA LYS A 1 6.13 37.71 -18.73
C LYS A 1 7.43 37.37 -18.00
N GLU A 2 8.01 38.30 -17.25
CA GLU A 2 9.27 38.12 -16.50
C GLU A 2 9.14 37.17 -15.28
N THR A 3 8.00 37.21 -14.58
CA THR A 3 7.67 36.32 -13.44
C THR A 3 7.49 34.85 -13.81
N MET A 4 6.97 34.56 -15.01
CA MET A 4 6.77 33.19 -15.50
C MET A 4 8.10 32.52 -15.85
N ASN A 5 9.03 33.29 -16.45
CA ASN A 5 10.35 32.80 -16.80
C ASN A 5 11.14 32.42 -15.54
N LYS A 6 11.09 33.26 -14.49
CA LYS A 6 11.81 33.00 -13.24
C LYS A 6 11.34 31.72 -12.54
N SER A 7 10.04 31.42 -12.57
CA SER A 7 9.52 30.15 -12.05
C SER A 7 10.08 28.94 -12.81
N LEU A 8 10.11 29.00 -14.15
CA LEU A 8 10.65 27.96 -15.01
C LEU A 8 12.15 27.72 -14.80
N TYR A 9 12.93 28.78 -14.55
CA TYR A 9 14.36 28.67 -14.24
C TYR A 9 14.59 28.03 -12.87
N THR A 10 13.86 28.47 -11.84
CA THR A 10 13.97 27.87 -10.49
C THR A 10 13.54 26.40 -10.48
N THR A 11 12.49 26.01 -11.22
CA THR A 11 12.10 24.60 -11.34
C THR A 11 13.11 23.78 -12.15
N LYS A 12 13.77 24.37 -13.16
CA LYS A 12 14.86 23.71 -13.91
C LYS A 12 16.11 23.54 -13.08
N GLU A 13 16.44 24.52 -12.24
CA GLU A 13 17.62 24.51 -11.38
C GLU A 13 17.41 23.58 -10.17
N GLU A 14 16.21 23.51 -9.59
CA GLU A 14 15.86 22.48 -8.59
C GLU A 14 15.80 21.07 -9.19
N LYS A 15 15.24 20.90 -10.41
CA LYS A 15 15.34 19.63 -11.14
C LYS A 15 16.79 19.27 -11.45
N SER A 16 17.61 20.25 -11.84
CA SER A 16 19.02 20.04 -12.18
C SER A 16 19.88 19.79 -10.95
N LEU A 17 19.56 20.37 -9.79
CA LEU A 17 20.28 20.17 -8.53
C LEU A 17 19.85 18.85 -7.87
N GLY A 18 18.57 18.48 -7.95
CA GLY A 18 18.08 17.16 -7.55
C GLY A 18 18.61 16.03 -8.44
N ALA A 19 18.66 16.24 -9.75
CA ALA A 19 19.25 15.30 -10.70
C ALA A 19 20.79 15.25 -10.63
N ALA A 20 21.45 16.29 -10.10
CA ALA A 20 22.90 16.31 -9.93
C ALA A 20 23.41 15.51 -8.71
N ILE A 21 22.53 15.09 -7.79
CA ILE A 21 22.95 14.39 -6.56
C ILE A 21 22.88 12.86 -6.71
N ILE A 22 22.05 12.33 -7.61
CA ILE A 22 21.94 10.89 -7.88
C ILE A 22 21.71 10.68 -9.37
N ASP A 23 22.57 9.88 -10.00
CA ASP A 23 22.43 9.46 -11.39
C ASP A 23 21.05 8.80 -11.62
N GLU A 24 20.33 9.20 -12.67
CA GLU A 24 18.97 8.71 -12.95
C GLU A 24 18.92 7.18 -13.06
N ALA A 25 19.98 6.55 -13.57
CA ALA A 25 20.06 5.09 -13.67
C ALA A 25 20.21 4.43 -12.29
N VAL A 26 20.86 5.08 -11.32
CA VAL A 26 20.95 4.58 -9.95
C VAL A 26 19.57 4.59 -9.28
N VAL A 27 18.78 5.65 -9.50
CA VAL A 27 17.40 5.72 -9.00
C VAL A 27 16.54 4.63 -9.64
N GLU A 28 16.65 4.42 -10.94
CA GLU A 28 15.88 3.40 -11.65
C GLU A 28 16.22 1.98 -11.17
N ILE A 29 17.51 1.64 -11.07
CA ILE A 29 17.96 0.34 -10.56
C ILE A 29 17.49 0.13 -9.12
N PHE A 30 17.62 1.16 -8.28
CA PHE A 30 17.18 1.09 -6.89
C PHE A 30 15.67 0.83 -6.79
N MET A 31 14.86 1.61 -7.52
CA MET A 31 13.40 1.45 -7.56
C MET A 31 13.02 0.07 -8.09
N TYR A 32 13.70 -0.41 -9.14
CA TYR A 32 13.46 -1.73 -9.70
C TYR A 32 13.72 -2.85 -8.69
N VAL A 33 14.86 -2.81 -7.98
CA VAL A 33 15.21 -3.83 -6.97
C VAL A 33 14.24 -3.78 -5.78
N MET A 34 13.90 -2.59 -5.30
CA MET A 34 13.01 -2.42 -4.15
C MET A 34 11.56 -2.83 -4.47
N VAL A 35 11.01 -2.35 -5.59
CA VAL A 35 9.62 -2.60 -5.97
C VAL A 35 9.43 -4.02 -6.51
N SER A 36 10.29 -4.46 -7.42
CA SER A 36 10.11 -5.76 -8.09
C SER A 36 10.63 -6.93 -7.26
N GLY A 37 11.63 -6.70 -6.41
CA GLY A 37 12.21 -7.72 -5.55
C GLY A 37 11.58 -7.73 -4.16
N LEU A 38 12.01 -6.80 -3.31
CA LEU A 38 11.68 -6.82 -1.88
C LEU A 38 10.19 -6.62 -1.62
N CYS A 39 9.57 -5.61 -2.24
CA CYS A 39 8.14 -5.33 -2.05
C CYS A 39 7.28 -6.51 -2.50
N GLN A 40 7.61 -7.15 -3.63
CA GLN A 40 6.88 -8.31 -4.13
C GLN A 40 6.98 -9.52 -3.21
N LEU A 41 8.16 -9.78 -2.64
CA LEU A 41 8.35 -10.87 -1.67
C LEU A 41 7.56 -10.62 -0.38
N ILE A 42 7.61 -9.39 0.15
CA ILE A 42 6.87 -9.00 1.34
C ILE A 42 5.36 -9.10 1.09
N ASN A 43 4.89 -8.64 -0.08
CA ASN A 43 3.49 -8.74 -0.47
C ASN A 43 3.02 -10.20 -0.51
N LEU A 44 3.79 -11.08 -1.15
CA LEU A 44 3.44 -12.49 -1.24
C LEU A 44 3.39 -13.16 0.15
N PHE A 45 4.39 -12.88 1.00
CA PHE A 45 4.41 -13.40 2.36
C PHE A 45 3.22 -12.90 3.18
N GLY A 46 2.89 -11.61 3.07
CA GLY A 46 1.74 -11.01 3.72
C GLY A 46 0.41 -11.62 3.24
N ILE A 47 0.27 -11.90 1.94
CA ILE A 47 -0.93 -12.52 1.36
C ILE A 47 -1.12 -13.91 1.98
N VAL A 48 -0.07 -14.73 1.95
CA VAL A 48 -0.11 -16.10 2.49
C VAL A 48 -0.48 -16.08 3.98
N THR A 49 0.18 -15.20 4.75
CA THR A 49 -0.05 -15.10 6.20
C THR A 49 -1.48 -14.63 6.51
N ASN A 50 -1.99 -13.62 5.80
CA ASN A 50 -3.36 -13.14 6.00
C ASN A 50 -4.42 -14.17 5.58
N ILE A 51 -4.16 -14.96 4.54
CA ILE A 51 -5.05 -16.09 4.18
C ILE A 51 -5.10 -17.12 5.31
N PHE A 52 -3.96 -17.50 5.88
CA PHE A 52 -3.95 -18.41 7.02
C PHE A 52 -4.69 -17.84 8.23
N ASN A 53 -4.50 -16.55 8.52
CA ASN A 53 -5.24 -15.86 9.57
C ASN A 53 -6.76 -15.91 9.35
N ILE A 54 -7.22 -15.64 8.12
CA ILE A 54 -8.64 -15.75 7.75
C ILE A 54 -9.16 -17.16 8.01
N ILE A 55 -8.45 -18.20 7.55
CA ILE A 55 -8.86 -19.60 7.76
C ILE A 55 -8.95 -19.93 9.26
N CYS A 56 -7.95 -19.52 10.04
CA CYS A 56 -7.93 -19.73 11.49
C CYS A 56 -9.09 -19.02 12.18
N PHE A 57 -9.35 -17.74 11.90
CA PHE A 57 -10.42 -16.98 12.54
C PHE A 57 -11.82 -17.49 12.14
N VAL A 58 -12.00 -17.91 10.89
CA VAL A 58 -13.25 -18.57 10.45
C VAL A 58 -13.47 -19.89 11.20
N LYS A 59 -12.41 -20.69 11.41
CA LYS A 59 -12.50 -21.93 12.19
C LYS A 59 -12.75 -21.70 13.67
N GLN A 60 -12.21 -20.62 14.24
CA GLN A 60 -12.40 -20.25 15.64
C GLN A 60 -13.83 -19.76 15.93
N GLY A 61 -14.51 -19.27 14.90
CA GLY A 61 -15.92 -18.87 14.95
C GLY A 61 -16.14 -17.46 15.49
N PHE A 62 -17.34 -16.94 15.25
CA PHE A 62 -17.71 -15.54 15.46
C PHE A 62 -18.34 -15.25 16.83
N LYS A 63 -17.97 -16.01 17.87
CA LYS A 63 -18.53 -15.81 19.21
C LYS A 63 -17.90 -14.61 19.93
N ASP A 64 -16.62 -14.36 19.69
CA ASP A 64 -15.89 -13.26 20.30
C ASP A 64 -15.75 -12.09 19.32
N THR A 65 -16.13 -10.89 19.76
CA THR A 65 -15.98 -9.63 19.00
C THR A 65 -14.54 -9.39 18.55
N VAL A 66 -13.57 -9.88 19.32
CA VAL A 66 -12.14 -9.81 18.99
C VAL A 66 -11.82 -10.66 17.76
N ASN A 67 -12.34 -11.89 17.66
CA ASN A 67 -12.08 -12.77 16.51
C ASN A 67 -12.70 -12.20 15.23
N ILE A 68 -13.89 -11.59 15.34
CA ILE A 68 -14.53 -10.90 14.21
C ILE A 68 -13.67 -9.70 13.76
N SER A 69 -13.17 -8.90 14.70
CA SER A 69 -12.30 -7.77 14.40
C SER A 69 -10.98 -8.22 13.76
N LEU A 70 -10.37 -9.29 14.26
CA LEU A 70 -9.14 -9.85 13.70
C LEU A 70 -9.34 -10.45 12.30
N LEU A 71 -10.50 -11.07 12.05
CA LEU A 71 -10.88 -11.49 10.70
C LEU A 71 -11.00 -10.28 9.77
N GLY A 72 -11.72 -9.23 10.19
CA GLY A 72 -11.86 -7.99 9.42
C GLY A 72 -10.52 -7.34 9.12
N LEU A 73 -9.60 -7.33 10.10
CA LEU A 73 -8.23 -6.83 9.92
C LEU A 73 -7.48 -7.66 8.87
N SER A 74 -7.55 -8.98 8.94
CA SER A 74 -6.86 -9.88 7.99
C SER A 74 -7.40 -9.73 6.56
N ILE A 75 -8.71 -9.50 6.41
CA ILE A 75 -9.33 -9.22 5.10
C ILE A 75 -8.85 -7.86 4.57
N SER A 76 -8.85 -6.84 5.41
CA SER A 76 -8.41 -5.49 5.04
C SER A 76 -6.94 -5.49 4.61
N ASP A 77 -6.08 -6.16 5.38
CA ASP A 77 -4.66 -6.30 5.06
C ASP A 77 -4.45 -7.10 3.76
N LEU A 78 -5.23 -8.16 3.52
CA LEU A 78 -5.18 -8.89 2.24
C LEU A 78 -5.51 -7.99 1.05
N CYS A 79 -6.54 -7.15 1.17
CA CYS A 79 -6.92 -6.18 0.14
C CYS A 79 -5.85 -5.10 -0.09
N CYS A 80 -5.20 -4.60 0.98
CA CYS A 80 -4.05 -3.70 0.90
C CYS A 80 -2.90 -4.32 0.09
N LEU A 81 -2.60 -5.60 0.33
CA LEU A 81 -1.51 -6.29 -0.35
C LEU A 81 -1.83 -6.60 -1.81
N ILE A 82 -3.08 -6.94 -2.14
CA ILE A 82 -3.53 -7.15 -3.52
C ILE A 82 -3.42 -5.84 -4.32
N THR A 83 -3.91 -4.73 -3.76
CA THR A 83 -3.79 -3.41 -4.40
C THR A 83 -2.33 -3.03 -4.59
N MET A 84 -1.48 -3.20 -3.57
CA MET A 84 -0.03 -2.97 -3.73
C MET A 84 0.60 -3.85 -4.82
N MET A 85 0.22 -5.11 -4.92
CA MET A 85 0.68 -5.99 -6.00
C MET A 85 0.27 -5.46 -7.38
N CYS A 86 -0.94 -4.91 -7.52
CA CYS A 86 -1.37 -4.22 -8.74
C CYS A 86 -0.50 -3.00 -9.05
N THR A 87 -0.13 -2.18 -8.05
CA THR A 87 0.83 -1.06 -8.25
C THR A 87 2.15 -1.56 -8.79
N CYS A 88 2.73 -2.61 -8.18
CA CYS A 88 4.01 -3.17 -8.61
C CYS A 88 3.96 -3.66 -10.06
N ILE A 89 2.86 -4.30 -10.47
CA ILE A 89 2.66 -4.77 -11.86
C ILE A 89 2.53 -3.58 -12.82
N LEU A 90 1.77 -2.55 -12.46
CA LEU A 90 1.54 -1.36 -13.29
C LEU A 90 2.79 -0.48 -13.43
N LEU A 91 3.70 -0.52 -12.46
CA LEU A 91 4.99 0.18 -12.49
C LEU A 91 6.09 -0.66 -13.16
N MET A 92 5.82 -1.89 -13.58
CA MET A 92 6.81 -2.71 -14.26
C MET A 92 7.18 -2.07 -15.61
N PRO A 93 8.48 -1.87 -15.93
CA PRO A 93 8.91 -1.23 -17.17
C PRO A 93 8.36 -1.90 -18.43
N ALA A 94 8.16 -3.22 -18.39
CA ALA A 94 7.57 -3.98 -19.50
C ALA A 94 6.12 -3.57 -19.80
N LEU A 95 5.36 -3.15 -18.77
CA LEU A 95 3.97 -2.72 -18.92
C LEU A 95 3.86 -1.20 -19.13
N MET A 96 4.78 -0.41 -18.58
CA MET A 96 4.82 1.03 -18.83
C MET A 96 5.22 1.37 -20.28
N ASN A 97 6.09 0.55 -20.88
CA ASN A 97 6.53 0.73 -22.27
C ASN A 97 5.69 -0.06 -23.28
N ALA A 98 4.69 -0.83 -22.81
CA ALA A 98 3.77 -1.51 -23.70
C ALA A 98 2.74 -0.51 -24.25
N ASP A 99 2.37 -0.68 -25.52
CA ASP A 99 1.41 0.18 -26.21
C ASP A 99 -0.03 -0.21 -25.79
N LEU A 100 -0.37 0.10 -24.53
CA LEU A 100 -1.68 -0.17 -23.96
C LEU A 100 -2.68 0.93 -24.34
N PRO A 101 -3.97 0.60 -24.52
CA PRO A 101 -5.00 1.58 -24.88
C PRO A 101 -5.36 2.54 -23.73
N PHE A 102 -4.70 2.45 -22.58
CA PHE A 102 -4.96 3.23 -21.38
C PHE A 102 -3.65 3.72 -20.75
N GLY A 103 -3.69 4.90 -20.13
CA GLY A 103 -2.55 5.41 -19.37
C GLY A 103 -2.31 4.59 -18.12
N SER A 104 -1.17 3.90 -18.03
CA SER A 104 -0.81 3.05 -16.88
C SER A 104 -0.89 3.80 -15.54
N PHE A 105 -0.61 5.10 -15.53
CA PHE A 105 -0.69 5.93 -14.32
C PHE A 105 -2.12 6.20 -13.85
N GLU A 106 -3.06 6.45 -14.78
CA GLU A 106 -4.47 6.69 -14.44
C GLU A 106 -5.12 5.41 -13.91
N VAL A 107 -4.83 4.28 -14.56
CA VAL A 107 -5.28 2.96 -14.12
C VAL A 107 -4.68 2.62 -12.75
N MET A 108 -3.40 2.87 -12.54
CA MET A 108 -2.76 2.68 -11.23
C MET A 108 -3.44 3.51 -10.14
N TYR A 109 -3.75 4.77 -10.43
CA TYR A 109 -4.39 5.65 -9.46
C TYR A 109 -5.79 5.15 -9.06
N LEU A 110 -6.61 4.78 -10.06
CA LEU A 110 -7.99 4.34 -9.85
C LEU A 110 -8.09 2.93 -9.25
N VAL A 111 -7.32 1.98 -9.78
CA VAL A 111 -7.43 0.55 -9.43
C VAL A 111 -6.63 0.21 -8.18
N SER A 112 -5.54 0.92 -7.93
CA SER A 112 -4.64 0.61 -6.82
C SER A 112 -4.58 1.70 -5.77
N ALA A 113 -4.20 2.93 -6.12
CA ALA A 113 -3.86 3.95 -5.13
C ALA A 113 -5.06 4.34 -4.25
N LEU A 114 -6.23 4.57 -4.85
CA LEU A 114 -7.44 4.91 -4.10
C LEU A 114 -7.92 3.75 -3.20
N PRO A 115 -8.12 2.51 -3.73
CA PRO A 115 -8.54 1.40 -2.88
C PRO A 115 -7.52 1.07 -1.78
N HIS A 116 -6.21 1.16 -2.07
CA HIS A 116 -5.17 0.91 -1.07
C HIS A 116 -5.27 1.88 0.12
N LEU A 117 -5.55 3.16 -0.14
CA LEU A 117 -5.75 4.16 0.91
C LEU A 117 -6.96 3.81 1.77
N ASP A 118 -8.07 3.41 1.14
CA ASP A 118 -9.30 3.05 1.86
C ASP A 118 -9.11 1.81 2.74
N PHE A 119 -8.45 0.76 2.23
CA PHE A 119 -8.15 -0.44 3.01
C PHE A 119 -7.16 -0.15 4.16
N THR A 120 -6.15 0.70 3.93
CA THR A 120 -5.20 1.08 4.99
C THR A 120 -5.93 1.80 6.12
N ARG A 121 -6.88 2.69 5.79
CA ARG A 121 -7.72 3.37 6.77
C ARG A 121 -8.61 2.38 7.51
N ALA A 122 -9.24 1.44 6.81
CA ALA A 122 -10.04 0.39 7.44
C ALA A 122 -9.20 -0.44 8.43
N SER A 123 -8.00 -0.90 8.06
CA SER A 123 -7.09 -1.61 8.96
C SER A 123 -6.75 -0.79 10.20
N SER A 124 -6.49 0.51 10.05
CA SER A 124 -6.21 1.40 11.19
C SER A 124 -7.41 1.54 12.14
N CYS A 125 -8.62 1.69 11.60
CA CYS A 125 -9.85 1.79 12.38
C CYS A 125 -10.13 0.48 13.14
N ILE A 126 -9.93 -0.67 12.49
CA ILE A 126 -10.12 -1.98 13.12
C ILE A 126 -9.09 -2.20 14.24
N THR A 127 -7.83 -1.84 14.01
CA THR A 127 -6.78 -1.92 15.03
C THR A 127 -7.11 -1.07 16.26
N ALA A 128 -7.65 0.14 16.04
CA ALA A 128 -8.14 0.99 17.12
C ALA A 128 -9.29 0.32 17.88
N MET A 129 -10.27 -0.28 17.19
CA MET A 129 -11.38 -1.00 17.81
C MET A 129 -10.93 -2.21 18.64
N ILE A 130 -9.96 -2.99 18.14
CA ILE A 130 -9.34 -4.10 18.88
C ILE A 130 -8.70 -3.58 20.17
N THR A 131 -7.92 -2.51 20.06
CA THR A 131 -7.23 -1.90 21.20
C THR A 131 -8.24 -1.40 22.24
N LEU A 132 -9.28 -0.69 21.82
CA LEU A 132 -10.36 -0.22 22.70
C LEU A 132 -11.06 -1.38 23.42
N THR A 133 -11.39 -2.45 22.69
CA THR A 133 -12.01 -3.64 23.29
C THR A 133 -11.12 -4.23 24.39
N LYS A 134 -9.81 -4.31 24.15
CA LYS A 134 -8.85 -4.82 25.14
C LYS A 134 -8.69 -3.88 26.34
N CYS A 135 -8.70 -2.56 26.13
CA CYS A 135 -8.67 -1.60 27.23
C CYS A 135 -9.94 -1.69 28.10
N ILE A 136 -11.11 -1.81 27.47
CA ILE A 136 -12.38 -1.94 28.19
C ILE A 136 -12.41 -3.23 29.01
N SER A 137 -11.97 -4.37 28.45
CA SER A 137 -11.92 -5.64 29.19
C SER A 137 -11.00 -5.60 30.43
N VAL A 138 -10.00 -4.72 30.47
CA VAL A 138 -9.13 -4.53 31.63
C VAL A 138 -9.78 -3.61 32.68
N VAL A 139 -10.47 -2.56 32.22
CA VAL A 139 -11.10 -1.56 33.11
C VAL A 139 -12.42 -2.08 33.69
N ASP A 140 -13.16 -2.89 32.95
CA ASP A 140 -14.41 -3.53 33.39
C ASP A 140 -14.26 -5.07 33.40
N PRO A 141 -13.64 -5.65 34.45
CA PRO A 141 -13.42 -7.09 34.56
C PRO A 141 -14.70 -7.90 34.91
N LEU A 142 -15.89 -7.28 34.94
CA LEU A 142 -17.09 -7.79 35.62
C LEU A 142 -18.33 -8.00 34.72
N ARG A 143 -18.16 -8.26 33.42
CA ARG A 143 -19.22 -8.78 32.54
C ARG A 143 -18.82 -10.05 31.81
#